data_AF-A0A1Y3XRI0-F1
#
_entry.id   AF-A0A1Y3XRI0-F1
#
_cell.length_a   1.000
_cell.length_b   1.000
_cell.length_c   1.000
_cell.angle_alpha   90.00
_cell.angle_beta   90.00
_cell.angle_gamma   90.00
#
_symmetry.space_group_name_H-M   'P 1'
#
loop_
_entity.id
_entity.type
_entity.pdbx_description
1 polymer ?
#
loop_
_entity_poly.entity_id
_entity_poly.type
_entity_poly.pdbx_seq_one_letter_code
_entity_poly.pdbx_strand_id
1 'polypeptide(L)'
;MGAEGNWIPYVYNEDGTGELTGFEVEVAKEVAARLGVEAEFQISDSWDPVLAGLDAARYDIVICGVNPNPERQEKYACSIAYAENPYCLVVNGDNTEITSFDDLDGKLCINSPSSAAGQIAQRYGATTADGDLTAAMEQLNTGRADAHVNNVAAVDAYMDAISKRISEIGVVPVIKLNHPQEDAAPLAHALCAGGVPVAEVTFRAAGAAQAIRLMTEACPDMLVGAGTVLTTDQVDQALEAGAKFIVTPGLDPDIVTYCQSKGVPVFPGCTTPTDYHTANKLGLEVLKFFPAEQSGGLAKIKAMSAPFPMFKIMPTGGISLKNLKEYLSSPVVCACGGSYMVTADLIDNHKWDEITALCQQSVAIVKEVRNG
;
A
#
# COMPACT_ATOMS: atom_id res chain seq x y z
N MET A 1 8.05 11.57 25.04
CA MET A 1 7.44 12.30 23.91
C MET A 1 6.09 11.67 23.62
N GLY A 2 5.02 12.47 23.52
CA GLY A 2 3.70 11.97 23.09
C GLY A 2 3.56 12.01 21.57
N ALA A 3 3.02 10.95 20.98
CA ALA A 3 2.71 10.88 19.55
C ALA A 3 1.53 9.93 19.27
N GLU A 4 0.91 10.08 18.10
CA GLU A 4 0.02 9.07 17.52
C GLU A 4 0.82 7.93 16.89
N GLY A 5 0.21 6.74 16.77
CA GLY A 5 0.88 5.55 16.21
C GLY A 5 0.47 5.19 14.78
N ASN A 6 -0.38 5.99 14.14
CA ASN A 6 -1.10 5.65 12.91
C ASN A 6 -1.06 6.74 11.83
N TRP A 7 -0.17 7.74 11.93
CA TRP A 7 -0.13 8.87 11.00
C TRP A 7 1.03 8.77 10.01
N ILE A 8 0.85 7.94 8.99
CA ILE A 8 1.82 7.71 7.91
C ILE A 8 1.89 8.96 6.99
N PRO A 9 3.08 9.39 6.52
CA PRO A 9 4.42 8.85 6.76
C PRO A 9 5.17 9.55 7.93
N TYR A 10 4.45 10.30 8.76
CA TYR A 10 5.05 11.21 9.74
C TYR A 10 5.43 10.50 11.03
N VAL A 11 4.48 9.80 11.66
CA VAL A 11 4.70 9.04 12.87
C VAL A 11 3.75 7.85 12.93
N TYR A 12 4.32 6.65 12.84
CA TYR A 12 3.54 5.42 12.75
C TYR A 12 4.32 4.21 13.25
N ASN A 13 3.60 3.13 13.55
CA ASN A 13 4.16 1.83 13.92
C ASN A 13 4.07 0.91 12.70
N GLU A 14 5.21 0.62 12.07
CA GLU A 14 5.27 -0.10 10.78
C GLU A 14 4.82 -1.57 10.88
N ASP A 15 5.16 -2.24 12.00
CA ASP A 15 5.04 -3.70 12.15
C ASP A 15 4.22 -4.12 13.38
N GLY A 16 3.52 -3.18 14.03
CA GLY A 16 2.81 -3.45 15.29
C GLY A 16 3.72 -3.77 16.49
N THR A 17 5.04 -3.60 16.34
CA THR A 17 6.06 -3.91 17.36
C THR A 17 6.02 -2.96 18.56
N GLY A 18 5.39 -1.80 18.39
CA GLY A 18 5.31 -0.75 19.39
C GLY A 18 6.42 0.30 19.22
N GLU A 19 7.36 0.07 18.30
CA GLU A 19 8.37 1.07 17.94
C GLU A 19 7.81 2.01 16.87
N LEU A 20 7.90 3.32 17.13
CA LEU A 20 7.53 4.32 16.14
C LEU A 20 8.65 4.54 15.13
N THR A 21 8.24 4.79 13.89
CA THR A 21 9.07 5.25 12.77
C THR A 21 8.37 6.40 12.02
N GLY A 22 9.04 6.96 11.03
CA GLY A 22 8.55 8.08 10.21
C GLY A 22 9.33 9.38 10.41
N PHE A 23 9.00 10.37 9.58
CA PHE A 23 9.70 11.66 9.53
C PHE A 23 9.81 12.35 10.90
N GLU A 24 8.73 12.39 11.67
CA GLU A 24 8.72 13.06 12.97
C GLU A 24 9.51 12.29 14.03
N VAL A 25 9.57 10.97 13.93
CA VAL A 25 10.43 10.15 14.80
C VAL A 25 11.89 10.44 14.53
N GLU A 26 12.29 10.58 13.26
CA GLU A 26 13.66 10.96 12.89
C GLU A 26 14.02 12.34 13.43
N VAL A 27 13.10 13.31 13.32
CA VAL A 27 13.28 14.66 13.89
C VAL A 27 13.42 14.58 15.41
N ALA A 28 12.57 13.83 16.11
CA ALA A 28 12.65 13.66 17.56
C ALA A 28 14.00 13.05 18.00
N LYS A 29 14.44 11.99 17.32
CA LYS A 29 15.72 11.34 17.61
C LYS A 29 16.90 12.28 17.38
N GLU A 30 16.87 13.08 16.32
CA GLU A 30 17.92 14.08 16.05
C GLU A 30 17.92 15.21 17.10
N VAL A 31 16.75 15.69 17.51
CA VAL A 31 16.64 16.69 18.59
C VAL A 31 17.19 16.14 19.90
N ALA A 32 16.79 14.92 20.28
CA ALA A 32 17.26 14.27 21.50
C ALA A 32 18.79 14.06 21.48
N ALA A 33 19.34 13.61 20.35
CA ALA A 33 20.78 13.45 20.16
C ALA A 33 21.55 14.76 20.36
N ARG A 34 21.06 15.88 19.83
CA ARG A 34 21.68 17.21 20.03
C ARG A 34 21.58 17.72 21.46
N LEU A 35 20.55 17.31 22.19
CA LEU A 35 20.37 17.63 23.60
C LEU A 35 21.13 16.69 24.55
N GLY A 36 21.68 15.59 24.03
CA GLY A 36 22.37 14.57 24.83
C GLY A 36 21.43 13.72 25.69
N VAL A 37 20.19 13.53 25.24
CA VAL A 37 19.16 12.71 25.91
C VAL A 37 18.62 11.63 24.98
N GLU A 38 17.88 10.66 25.53
CA GLU A 38 17.20 9.62 24.77
C GLU A 38 15.74 10.01 24.47
N ALA A 39 15.25 9.67 23.27
CA ALA A 39 13.87 9.91 22.88
C ALA A 39 13.00 8.70 23.24
N GLU A 40 12.22 8.81 24.31
CA GLU A 40 11.20 7.82 24.66
C GLU A 40 9.83 8.27 24.14
N PHE A 41 9.07 7.36 23.52
CA PHE A 41 7.75 7.65 22.96
C PHE A 41 6.63 6.99 23.77
N GLN A 42 5.55 7.73 23.99
CA GLN A 42 4.28 7.22 24.48
C GLN A 42 3.24 7.39 23.39
N ILE A 43 2.69 6.26 22.95
CA ILE A 43 1.73 6.20 21.84
C ILE A 43 0.32 6.42 22.40
N SER A 44 -0.45 7.24 21.70
CA SER A 44 -1.89 7.38 21.87
C SER A 44 -2.62 6.78 20.68
N ASP A 45 -3.83 6.26 20.92
CA ASP A 45 -4.70 5.68 19.90
C ASP A 45 -5.37 6.75 19.01
N SER A 46 -5.34 8.01 19.42
CA SER A 46 -5.89 9.16 18.68
C SER A 46 -5.28 10.49 19.13
N TRP A 47 -5.57 11.55 18.38
CA TRP A 47 -5.03 12.90 18.55
C TRP A 47 -5.40 13.55 19.88
N ASP A 48 -6.68 13.58 20.25
CA ASP A 48 -7.16 14.30 21.44
C ASP A 48 -6.47 13.83 22.74
N PRO A 49 -6.27 12.52 22.98
CA PRO A 49 -5.51 12.05 24.14
C PRO A 49 -4.00 12.38 24.12
N VAL A 50 -3.40 12.72 22.97
CA VAL A 50 -1.99 13.17 22.89
C VAL A 50 -1.83 14.54 23.57
N LEU A 51 -2.73 15.49 23.36
CA LEU A 51 -2.64 16.76 24.06
C LEU A 51 -3.02 16.62 25.55
N ALA A 52 -3.99 15.77 25.87
CA ALA A 52 -4.38 15.51 27.26
C ALA A 52 -3.23 14.87 28.07
N GLY A 53 -2.37 14.07 27.45
CA GLY A 53 -1.20 13.51 28.15
C GLY A 53 -0.10 14.54 28.42
N LEU A 54 0.02 15.56 27.57
CA LEU A 54 0.92 16.70 27.84
C LEU A 54 0.41 17.49 29.05
N ASP A 55 -0.89 17.76 29.11
CA ASP A 55 -1.52 18.44 30.26
C ASP A 55 -1.35 17.69 31.57
N ALA A 56 -1.41 16.36 31.51
CA ALA A 56 -1.21 15.48 32.64
C ALA A 56 0.26 15.23 32.98
N ALA A 57 1.20 15.90 32.30
CA ALA A 57 2.64 15.72 32.45
C ALA A 57 3.11 14.25 32.31
N ARG A 58 2.47 13.48 31.42
CA ARG A 58 2.90 12.10 31.09
C ARG A 58 4.16 12.07 30.22
N TYR A 59 4.44 13.16 29.53
CA TYR A 59 5.65 13.40 28.72
C TYR A 59 5.91 14.89 28.60
N ASP A 60 7.17 15.24 28.29
CA ASP A 60 7.64 16.63 28.26
C ASP A 60 7.28 17.38 26.98
N ILE A 61 7.18 16.67 25.86
CA ILE A 61 6.89 17.24 24.53
C ILE A 61 5.96 16.33 23.74
N VAL A 62 5.26 16.93 22.76
CA VAL A 62 4.49 16.23 21.73
C VAL A 62 5.19 16.42 20.39
N ILE A 63 5.30 15.35 19.61
CA ILE A 63 5.82 15.37 18.24
C ILE A 63 4.88 14.56 17.34
N CYS A 64 3.88 15.26 16.80
CA CYS A 64 2.74 14.68 16.08
C CYS A 64 2.03 15.76 15.23
N GLY A 65 2.75 16.52 14.42
CA GLY A 65 2.14 17.50 13.50
C GLY A 65 1.40 18.66 14.17
N VAL A 66 1.88 19.14 15.31
CA VAL A 66 1.18 20.16 16.11
C VAL A 66 1.21 21.54 15.41
N ASN A 67 0.10 21.95 14.79
CA ASN A 67 0.00 23.31 14.25
C ASN A 67 -0.08 24.35 15.39
N PRO A 68 0.81 25.37 15.39
CA PRO A 68 0.70 26.49 16.30
C PRO A 68 -0.53 27.34 15.94
N ASN A 69 -1.38 27.59 16.91
CA ASN A 69 -2.46 28.58 16.82
C ASN A 69 -2.47 29.42 18.12
N PRO A 70 -3.12 30.59 18.14
CA PRO A 70 -3.06 31.49 19.29
C PRO A 70 -3.47 30.83 20.61
N GLU A 71 -4.56 30.04 20.60
CA GLU A 71 -5.05 29.34 21.79
C GLU A 71 -4.04 28.31 22.33
N ARG A 72 -3.41 27.52 21.45
CA ARG A 72 -2.35 26.58 21.84
C ARG A 72 -1.10 27.28 22.33
N GLN A 73 -0.75 28.43 21.74
CA GLN A 73 0.42 29.22 22.14
C GLN A 73 0.25 29.93 23.49
N GLU A 74 -0.99 30.16 23.94
CA GLU A 74 -1.26 30.62 25.30
C GLU A 74 -0.97 29.53 26.34
N LYS A 75 -1.10 28.27 25.96
CA LYS A 75 -1.00 27.11 26.86
C LYS A 75 0.34 26.36 26.77
N TYR A 76 0.95 26.32 25.59
CA TYR A 76 2.13 25.50 25.31
C TYR A 76 3.24 26.32 24.64
N ALA A 77 4.49 25.95 24.93
CA ALA A 77 5.62 26.41 24.14
C ALA A 77 5.65 25.63 22.81
N CYS A 78 5.45 26.33 21.69
CA CYS A 78 5.56 25.76 20.36
C CYS A 78 6.98 25.96 19.79
N SER A 79 7.48 24.97 19.06
CA SER A 79 8.71 25.13 18.29
C SER A 79 8.52 26.10 17.12
N ILE A 80 9.62 26.50 16.49
CA ILE A 80 9.54 27.00 15.11
C ILE A 80 9.01 25.88 14.21
N ALA A 81 8.28 26.26 13.15
CA ALA A 81 7.83 25.30 12.16
C ALA A 81 9.03 24.65 11.45
N TYR A 82 9.01 23.33 11.33
CA TYR A 82 10.08 22.53 10.71
C TYR A 82 9.60 21.72 9.49
N ALA A 83 8.31 21.76 9.19
CA ALA A 83 7.70 21.17 8.00
C ALA A 83 6.46 21.96 7.58
N GLU A 84 6.20 22.01 6.27
CA GLU A 84 4.94 22.51 5.70
C GLU A 84 4.19 21.33 5.06
N ASN A 85 2.98 21.07 5.55
CA ASN A 85 2.16 19.96 5.09
C ASN A 85 0.84 20.51 4.53
N PRO A 86 0.68 20.63 3.20
CA PRO A 86 -0.56 21.13 2.62
C PRO A 86 -1.71 20.15 2.88
N TYR A 87 -2.91 20.69 3.11
CA TYR A 87 -4.14 19.90 3.27
C TYR A 87 -4.85 19.71 1.93
N CYS A 88 -5.48 18.57 1.75
CA CYS A 88 -6.40 18.25 0.67
C CYS A 88 -7.74 17.76 1.20
N LEU A 89 -8.71 17.74 0.30
CA LEU A 89 -10.04 17.20 0.50
C LEU A 89 -10.08 15.81 -0.13
N VAL A 90 -10.58 14.84 0.64
CA VAL A 90 -10.79 13.45 0.21
C VAL A 90 -12.28 13.17 0.23
N VAL A 91 -12.79 12.64 -0.88
CA VAL A 91 -14.19 12.25 -1.06
C VAL A 91 -14.25 10.89 -1.74
N ASN A 92 -15.41 10.24 -1.68
CA ASN A 92 -15.65 9.05 -2.50
C ASN A 92 -15.50 9.40 -3.99
N GLY A 93 -14.91 8.50 -4.79
CA GLY A 93 -14.67 8.73 -6.23
C GLY A 93 -15.93 8.94 -7.07
N ASP A 94 -17.08 8.45 -6.61
CA ASP A 94 -18.38 8.66 -7.26
C ASP A 94 -19.07 9.97 -6.82
N ASN A 95 -18.50 10.67 -5.84
CA ASN A 95 -19.05 11.95 -5.35
C ASN A 95 -18.74 13.07 -6.35
N THR A 96 -19.80 13.67 -6.89
CA THR A 96 -19.73 14.80 -7.82
C THR A 96 -20.23 16.11 -7.20
N GLU A 97 -20.70 16.08 -5.96
CA GLU A 97 -21.23 17.24 -5.25
C GLU A 97 -20.15 18.04 -4.51
N ILE A 98 -19.11 17.36 -4.03
CA ILE A 98 -18.06 17.97 -3.21
C ILE A 98 -16.78 18.06 -4.04
N THR A 99 -16.49 19.26 -4.54
CA THR A 99 -15.33 19.53 -5.43
C THR A 99 -14.33 20.50 -4.82
N SER A 100 -14.72 21.17 -3.75
CA SER A 100 -13.93 22.16 -3.04
C SER A 100 -14.27 22.17 -1.55
N PHE A 101 -13.45 22.84 -0.75
CA PHE A 101 -13.76 23.03 0.67
C PHE A 101 -15.06 23.81 0.90
N ASP A 102 -15.46 24.69 -0.02
CA ASP A 102 -16.70 25.47 0.09
C ASP A 102 -17.98 24.59 0.01
N ASP A 103 -17.86 23.36 -0.50
CA ASP A 103 -18.96 22.40 -0.63
C ASP A 103 -19.21 21.58 0.65
N LEU A 104 -18.48 21.88 1.74
CA LEU A 104 -18.54 21.15 3.00
C LEU A 104 -19.68 21.58 3.95
N ASP A 105 -20.41 22.65 3.62
CA ASP A 105 -21.49 23.15 4.48
C ASP A 105 -22.58 22.08 4.67
N GLY A 106 -22.84 21.74 5.94
CA GLY A 106 -23.82 20.71 6.30
C GLY A 106 -23.39 19.26 6.00
N LYS A 107 -22.15 19.03 5.54
CA LYS A 107 -21.60 17.69 5.30
C LYS A 107 -21.00 17.08 6.58
N LEU A 108 -20.84 15.77 6.59
CA LEU A 108 -20.14 15.02 7.64
C LEU A 108 -18.70 14.71 7.21
N CYS A 109 -17.73 15.26 7.95
CA CYS A 109 -16.32 14.95 7.80
C CYS A 109 -15.81 14.03 8.92
N ILE A 110 -15.05 12.99 8.57
CA ILE A 110 -14.40 12.14 9.59
C ILE A 110 -13.06 12.75 9.96
N ASN A 111 -13.04 13.63 10.96
CA ASN A 111 -11.83 14.26 11.44
C ASN A 111 -11.96 14.46 12.95
N SER A 112 -10.91 14.17 13.72
CA SER A 112 -10.86 14.51 15.14
C SER A 112 -11.20 16.00 15.32
N PRO A 113 -12.24 16.37 16.10
CA PRO A 113 -12.74 17.74 16.15
C PRO A 113 -11.70 18.78 16.58
N SER A 114 -10.73 18.41 17.43
CA SER A 114 -9.69 19.33 17.89
C SER A 114 -8.46 19.40 16.95
N SER A 115 -8.39 18.51 15.96
CA SER A 115 -7.27 18.50 15.00
C SER A 115 -7.32 19.73 14.07
N ALA A 116 -6.18 20.12 13.52
CA ALA A 116 -6.14 21.21 12.55
C ALA A 116 -7.00 20.90 11.31
N ALA A 117 -7.01 19.64 10.85
CA ALA A 117 -7.88 19.19 9.76
C ALA A 117 -9.37 19.29 10.11
N GLY A 118 -9.77 18.88 11.32
CA GLY A 118 -11.13 19.01 11.82
C GLY A 118 -11.58 20.47 11.90
N GLN A 119 -10.71 21.35 12.40
CA GLN A 119 -10.97 22.80 12.43
C GLN A 119 -11.10 23.42 11.04
N ILE A 120 -10.33 22.94 10.05
CA ILE A 120 -10.49 23.33 8.65
C ILE A 120 -11.88 22.93 8.16
N ALA A 121 -12.28 21.67 8.34
CA ALA A 121 -13.60 21.20 7.91
C ALA A 121 -14.74 22.01 8.56
N GLN A 122 -14.67 22.24 9.87
CA GLN A 122 -15.66 23.04 10.61
C GLN A 122 -15.74 24.49 10.14
N ARG A 123 -14.60 25.10 9.77
CA ARG A 123 -14.56 26.47 9.23
C ARG A 123 -15.36 26.61 7.93
N TYR A 124 -15.50 25.53 7.17
CA TYR A 124 -16.30 25.46 5.95
C TYR A 124 -17.72 24.89 6.18
N GLY A 125 -18.16 24.76 7.45
CA GLY A 125 -19.55 24.38 7.77
C GLY A 125 -19.78 22.88 7.94
N ALA A 126 -18.74 22.04 7.88
CA ALA A 126 -18.88 20.60 8.13
C ALA A 126 -19.15 20.31 9.61
N THR A 127 -19.94 19.27 9.86
CA THR A 127 -19.91 18.55 11.13
C THR A 127 -18.75 17.56 11.12
N THR A 128 -18.03 17.40 12.24
CA THR A 128 -16.91 16.47 12.33
C THR A 128 -17.17 15.34 13.32
N ALA A 129 -16.81 14.11 12.95
CA ALA A 129 -16.78 12.95 13.82
C ALA A 129 -15.36 12.40 13.92
N ASP A 130 -14.99 11.88 15.08
CA ASP A 130 -13.63 11.37 15.32
C ASP A 130 -13.31 10.14 14.47
N GLY A 131 -12.07 10.07 14.00
CA GLY A 131 -11.56 8.97 13.18
C GLY A 131 -10.26 9.31 12.46
N ASP A 132 -9.44 8.29 12.26
CA ASP A 132 -8.21 8.37 11.48
C ASP A 132 -8.48 8.22 9.96
N LEU A 133 -7.42 8.30 9.15
CA LEU A 133 -7.52 8.21 7.70
C LEU A 133 -8.13 6.89 7.23
N THR A 134 -7.83 5.77 7.90
CA THR A 134 -8.38 4.44 7.57
C THR A 134 -9.88 4.40 7.83
N ALA A 135 -10.32 4.84 9.01
CA ALA A 135 -11.73 4.92 9.37
C ALA A 135 -12.49 5.88 8.45
N ALA A 136 -11.87 7.00 8.07
CA ALA A 136 -12.45 7.93 7.12
C ALA A 136 -12.69 7.27 5.75
N MET A 137 -11.72 6.53 5.22
CA MET A 137 -11.84 5.86 3.93
C MET A 137 -12.92 4.78 3.93
N GLU A 138 -13.05 4.00 5.00
CA GLU A 138 -14.15 3.05 5.16
C GLU A 138 -15.52 3.76 5.15
N GLN A 139 -15.65 4.87 5.86
CA GLN A 139 -16.91 5.61 5.94
C GLN A 139 -17.26 6.31 4.63
N LEU A 140 -16.28 6.86 3.91
CA LEU A 140 -16.45 7.41 2.56
C LEU A 140 -16.90 6.33 1.57
N ASN A 141 -16.26 5.16 1.60
CA ASN A 141 -16.60 4.05 0.71
C ASN A 141 -18.00 3.47 0.99
N THR A 142 -18.44 3.51 2.26
CA THR A 142 -19.76 3.01 2.67
C THR A 142 -20.86 4.08 2.64
N GLY A 143 -20.53 5.31 2.24
CA GLY A 143 -21.47 6.44 2.23
C GLY A 143 -21.96 6.86 3.61
N ARG A 144 -21.24 6.49 4.68
CA ARG A 144 -21.52 6.90 6.07
C ARG A 144 -20.94 8.28 6.40
N ALA A 145 -20.01 8.77 5.58
CA ALA A 145 -19.46 10.12 5.65
C ALA A 145 -19.37 10.73 4.26
N ASP A 146 -19.32 12.06 4.19
CA ASP A 146 -19.31 12.80 2.94
C ASP A 146 -17.89 13.16 2.47
N ALA A 147 -17.01 13.48 3.42
CA ALA A 147 -15.66 13.99 3.15
C ALA A 147 -14.65 13.68 4.27
N HIS A 148 -13.39 13.92 3.98
CA HIS A 148 -12.29 13.91 4.95
C HIS A 148 -11.24 14.95 4.56
N VAL A 149 -10.68 15.66 5.53
CA VAL A 149 -9.57 16.60 5.31
C VAL A 149 -8.28 15.97 5.84
N ASN A 150 -7.21 15.95 5.05
CA ASN A 150 -5.92 15.44 5.52
C ASN A 150 -4.76 16.07 4.76
N ASN A 151 -3.52 15.77 5.16
CA ASN A 151 -2.33 16.24 4.46
C ASN A 151 -2.12 15.45 3.17
N VAL A 152 -1.70 16.15 2.11
CA VAL A 152 -1.49 15.56 0.79
C VAL A 152 -0.56 14.34 0.87
N ALA A 153 0.57 14.44 1.58
CA ALA A 153 1.50 13.32 1.69
C ALA A 153 0.94 12.13 2.48
N ALA A 154 0.05 12.35 3.45
CA ALA A 154 -0.61 11.26 4.19
C ALA A 154 -1.67 10.58 3.32
N VAL A 155 -2.44 11.35 2.56
CA VAL A 155 -3.38 10.80 1.57
C VAL A 155 -2.61 10.09 0.47
N ASP A 156 -1.55 10.66 -0.08
CA ASP A 156 -0.72 10.03 -1.08
C ASP A 156 -0.08 8.75 -0.55
N ALA A 157 0.39 8.71 0.70
CA ALA A 157 0.94 7.50 1.31
C ALA A 157 -0.13 6.45 1.65
N TYR A 158 -1.36 6.86 1.92
CA TYR A 158 -2.49 5.94 2.07
C TYR A 158 -2.98 5.41 0.72
N MET A 159 -3.08 6.32 -0.24
CA MET A 159 -3.41 6.07 -1.63
C MET A 159 -2.23 5.50 -2.40
N ASP A 160 -1.05 5.32 -1.77
CA ASP A 160 0.12 4.71 -2.35
C ASP A 160 -0.29 3.30 -2.70
N ALA A 161 -0.72 3.21 -3.96
CA ALA A 161 -1.54 2.14 -4.43
C ALA A 161 -0.77 0.84 -4.23
N ILE A 162 -1.50 -0.25 -4.06
CA ILE A 162 -0.89 -1.59 -4.01
C ILE A 162 0.11 -1.78 -5.17
N SER A 163 -0.14 -1.16 -6.32
CA SER A 163 0.81 -1.08 -7.45
C SER A 163 2.14 -0.37 -7.14
N LYS A 164 2.17 0.72 -6.36
CA LYS A 164 3.41 1.40 -5.95
C LYS A 164 4.20 0.56 -4.96
N ARG A 165 3.55 -0.02 -3.94
CA ARG A 165 4.23 -0.95 -3.00
C ARG A 165 4.79 -2.18 -3.74
N ILE A 166 4.01 -2.77 -4.64
CA ILE A 166 4.49 -3.86 -5.52
C ILE A 166 5.66 -3.35 -6.37
N SER A 167 5.56 -2.14 -6.91
CA SER A 167 6.65 -1.51 -7.63
C SER A 167 7.87 -1.46 -6.72
N GLU A 168 7.86 -0.82 -5.55
CA GLU A 168 8.99 -0.72 -4.62
C GLU A 168 9.65 -2.05 -4.24
N ILE A 169 8.87 -3.12 -4.07
CA ILE A 169 9.41 -4.48 -3.86
C ILE A 169 10.09 -5.01 -5.14
N GLY A 170 9.53 -4.74 -6.31
CA GLY A 170 10.12 -4.98 -7.62
C GLY A 170 10.03 -6.42 -8.13
N VAL A 171 9.68 -7.38 -7.28
CA VAL A 171 9.40 -8.77 -7.67
C VAL A 171 8.14 -9.29 -7.00
N VAL A 172 7.36 -10.10 -7.73
CA VAL A 172 6.14 -10.73 -7.24
C VAL A 172 6.25 -12.25 -7.39
N PRO A 173 6.41 -13.01 -6.29
CA PRO A 173 6.37 -14.47 -6.30
C PRO A 173 5.03 -14.97 -6.81
N VAL A 174 5.04 -15.78 -7.87
CA VAL A 174 3.85 -16.40 -8.45
C VAL A 174 3.73 -17.82 -7.94
N ILE A 175 2.77 -18.04 -7.06
CA ILE A 175 2.75 -19.17 -6.14
C ILE A 175 1.65 -20.16 -6.53
N LYS A 176 1.98 -21.45 -6.51
CA LYS A 176 1.01 -22.54 -6.53
C LYS A 176 1.26 -23.42 -5.31
N LEU A 177 0.33 -23.42 -4.36
CA LEU A 177 0.40 -24.26 -3.15
C LEU A 177 -0.51 -25.47 -3.29
N ASN A 178 0.01 -26.66 -3.01
CA ASN A 178 -0.78 -27.88 -2.96
C ASN A 178 -1.21 -28.24 -1.53
N HIS A 179 -0.44 -27.84 -0.50
CA HIS A 179 -0.69 -28.16 0.90
C HIS A 179 -0.79 -26.87 1.74
N PRO A 180 -1.84 -26.04 1.53
CA PRO A 180 -1.92 -24.71 2.12
C PRO A 180 -1.82 -24.68 3.66
N GLN A 181 -2.36 -25.70 4.34
CA GLN A 181 -2.28 -25.78 5.80
C GLN A 181 -0.87 -25.96 6.35
N GLU A 182 0.02 -26.58 5.56
CA GLU A 182 1.40 -26.85 5.95
C GLU A 182 2.33 -25.75 5.45
N ASP A 183 2.09 -25.27 4.23
CA ASP A 183 3.05 -24.45 3.48
C ASP A 183 2.81 -22.94 3.61
N ALA A 184 1.56 -22.49 3.76
CA ALA A 184 1.20 -21.09 3.53
C ALA A 184 1.88 -20.13 4.51
N ALA A 185 1.76 -20.40 5.82
CA ALA A 185 2.37 -19.55 6.85
C ALA A 185 3.92 -19.60 6.78
N PRO A 186 4.59 -20.77 6.74
CA PRO A 186 6.05 -20.81 6.59
C PRO A 186 6.56 -20.09 5.32
N LEU A 187 5.85 -20.23 4.20
CA LEU A 187 6.20 -19.52 2.97
C LEU A 187 6.05 -18.01 3.13
N ALA A 188 4.96 -17.51 3.72
CA ALA A 188 4.77 -16.08 3.97
C ALA A 188 5.92 -15.50 4.80
N HIS A 189 6.34 -16.20 5.86
CA HIS A 189 7.47 -15.80 6.70
C HIS A 189 8.79 -15.77 5.92
N ALA A 190 9.05 -16.79 5.09
CA ALA A 190 10.25 -16.85 4.25
C ALA A 190 10.31 -15.70 3.23
N LEU A 191 9.18 -15.36 2.61
CA LEU A 191 9.07 -14.24 1.68
C LEU A 191 9.31 -12.89 2.37
N CYS A 192 8.72 -12.68 3.55
CA CYS A 192 8.92 -11.47 4.35
C CYS A 192 10.38 -11.33 4.83
N ALA A 193 10.97 -12.41 5.37
CA ALA A 193 12.39 -12.45 5.75
C ALA A 193 13.33 -12.23 4.54
N GLY A 194 12.86 -12.58 3.35
CA GLY A 194 13.53 -12.34 2.08
C GLY A 194 13.46 -10.89 1.57
N GLY A 195 12.71 -10.01 2.26
CA GLY A 195 12.44 -8.64 1.82
C GLY A 195 11.40 -8.55 0.69
N VAL A 196 10.58 -9.58 0.50
CA VAL A 196 9.54 -9.65 -0.54
C VAL A 196 8.17 -9.87 0.12
N PRO A 197 7.61 -8.87 0.83
CA PRO A 197 6.31 -8.98 1.50
C PRO A 197 5.14 -8.85 0.50
N VAL A 198 5.14 -9.66 -0.56
CA VAL A 198 4.09 -9.75 -1.58
C VAL A 198 3.98 -11.18 -2.12
N ALA A 199 2.78 -11.63 -2.45
CA ALA A 199 2.50 -12.94 -3.02
C ALA A 199 1.35 -12.90 -4.04
N GLU A 200 1.55 -13.47 -5.23
CA GLU A 200 0.46 -13.80 -6.17
C GLU A 200 0.09 -15.29 -6.02
N VAL A 201 -0.92 -15.59 -5.21
CA VAL A 201 -1.41 -16.97 -4.99
C VAL A 201 -2.33 -17.38 -6.14
N THR A 202 -1.92 -18.36 -6.93
CA THR A 202 -2.67 -18.75 -8.13
C THR A 202 -3.85 -19.68 -7.83
N PHE A 203 -5.02 -19.38 -8.40
CA PHE A 203 -6.25 -20.19 -8.36
C PHE A 203 -6.17 -21.48 -9.21
N ARG A 204 -4.95 -21.99 -9.45
CA ARG A 204 -4.68 -23.24 -10.16
C ARG A 204 -4.67 -24.46 -9.26
N ALA A 205 -4.67 -24.27 -7.94
CA ALA A 205 -4.67 -25.35 -6.95
C ALA A 205 -5.94 -25.28 -6.08
N ALA A 206 -6.45 -26.45 -5.69
CA ALA A 206 -7.52 -26.53 -4.70
C ALA A 206 -6.97 -25.99 -3.37
N GLY A 207 -7.60 -24.96 -2.81
CA GLY A 207 -7.16 -24.31 -1.58
C GLY A 207 -6.47 -22.95 -1.75
N ALA A 208 -6.49 -22.33 -2.94
CA ALA A 208 -5.93 -20.98 -3.12
C ALA A 208 -6.51 -19.94 -2.14
N ALA A 209 -7.83 -19.92 -1.93
CA ALA A 209 -8.47 -19.04 -0.93
C ALA A 209 -8.00 -19.35 0.50
N GLN A 210 -7.78 -20.62 0.84
CA GLN A 210 -7.24 -21.00 2.14
C GLN A 210 -5.79 -20.55 2.30
N ALA A 211 -4.96 -20.70 1.27
CA ALA A 211 -3.59 -20.19 1.27
C ALA A 211 -3.56 -18.67 1.48
N ILE A 212 -4.38 -17.91 0.76
CA ILE A 212 -4.46 -16.45 0.92
C ILE A 212 -4.79 -16.09 2.37
N ARG A 213 -5.82 -16.71 2.94
CA ARG A 213 -6.22 -16.48 4.34
C ARG A 213 -5.07 -16.74 5.31
N LEU A 214 -4.44 -17.92 5.20
CA LEU A 214 -3.34 -18.32 6.09
C LEU A 214 -2.10 -17.44 5.95
N MET A 215 -1.75 -17.00 4.74
CA MET A 215 -0.64 -16.07 4.52
C MET A 215 -0.93 -14.70 5.13
N THR A 216 -2.15 -14.18 4.94
CA THR A 216 -2.57 -12.89 5.50
C THR A 216 -2.64 -12.92 7.03
N GLU A 217 -3.11 -14.03 7.62
CA GLU A 217 -3.12 -14.21 9.09
C GLU A 217 -1.71 -14.33 9.67
N ALA A 218 -0.80 -15.00 8.97
CA ALA A 218 0.59 -15.17 9.41
C ALA A 218 1.42 -13.88 9.28
N CYS A 219 1.16 -13.08 8.24
CA CYS A 219 1.89 -11.84 7.95
C CYS A 219 0.90 -10.73 7.50
N PRO A 220 0.26 -10.00 8.44
CA PRO A 220 -0.80 -9.02 8.14
C PRO A 220 -0.36 -7.89 7.18
N ASP A 221 0.90 -7.47 7.27
CA ASP A 221 1.45 -6.37 6.47
C ASP A 221 1.83 -6.78 5.04
N MET A 222 1.88 -8.10 4.78
CA MET A 222 2.15 -8.67 3.47
C MET A 222 1.04 -8.32 2.47
N LEU A 223 1.43 -8.08 1.21
CA LEU A 223 0.51 -7.92 0.09
C LEU A 223 0.19 -9.27 -0.54
N VAL A 224 -0.86 -9.92 -0.07
CA VAL A 224 -1.33 -11.18 -0.67
C VAL A 224 -2.40 -10.89 -1.72
N GLY A 225 -2.20 -11.33 -2.95
CA GLY A 225 -3.15 -11.21 -4.05
C GLY A 225 -3.49 -12.55 -4.68
N ALA A 226 -4.56 -12.57 -5.47
CA ALA A 226 -5.03 -13.75 -6.17
C ALA A 226 -4.64 -13.72 -7.65
N GLY A 227 -3.90 -14.74 -8.10
CA GLY A 227 -3.51 -14.92 -9.49
C GLY A 227 -4.32 -15.97 -10.23
N THR A 228 -4.26 -15.95 -11.55
CA THR A 228 -5.02 -16.89 -12.40
C THR A 228 -6.53 -16.86 -12.11
N VAL A 229 -7.05 -15.68 -11.81
CA VAL A 229 -8.50 -15.46 -11.66
C VAL A 229 -9.13 -15.44 -13.06
N LEU A 230 -10.19 -16.22 -13.24
CA LEU A 230 -10.89 -16.47 -14.50
C LEU A 230 -12.40 -16.21 -14.42
N THR A 231 -12.94 -15.96 -13.23
CA THR A 231 -14.37 -15.66 -13.02
C THR A 231 -14.56 -14.64 -11.92
N THR A 232 -15.71 -13.96 -11.92
CA THR A 232 -16.11 -13.04 -10.83
C THR A 232 -16.28 -13.77 -9.49
N ASP A 233 -16.77 -15.02 -9.50
CA ASP A 233 -16.89 -15.84 -8.28
C ASP A 233 -15.53 -16.09 -7.63
N GLN A 234 -14.47 -16.20 -8.41
CA GLN A 234 -13.10 -16.32 -7.89
C GLN A 234 -12.58 -15.00 -7.32
N VAL A 235 -13.02 -13.85 -7.85
CA VAL A 235 -12.75 -12.54 -7.25
C VAL A 235 -13.35 -12.48 -5.85
N ASP A 236 -14.63 -12.84 -5.69
CA ASP A 236 -15.28 -12.81 -4.37
C ASP A 236 -14.60 -13.77 -3.39
N GLN A 237 -14.30 -15.01 -3.79
CA GLN A 237 -13.55 -15.97 -2.96
C GLN A 237 -12.18 -15.46 -2.53
N ALA A 238 -11.48 -14.75 -3.42
CA ALA A 238 -10.18 -14.16 -3.11
C ALA A 238 -10.31 -13.02 -2.09
N LEU A 239 -11.27 -12.12 -2.29
CA LEU A 239 -11.51 -10.99 -1.39
C LEU A 239 -11.97 -11.46 0.00
N GLU A 240 -12.87 -12.44 0.08
CA GLU A 240 -13.32 -13.06 1.33
C GLU A 240 -12.19 -13.78 2.09
N ALA A 241 -11.15 -14.19 1.37
CA ALA A 241 -9.92 -14.74 1.95
C ALA A 241 -8.91 -13.67 2.38
N GLY A 242 -9.12 -12.40 2.05
CA GLY A 242 -8.22 -11.29 2.38
C GLY A 242 -7.24 -10.91 1.27
N ALA A 243 -7.50 -11.28 0.01
CA ALA A 243 -6.70 -10.81 -1.11
C ALA A 243 -6.80 -9.29 -1.26
N LYS A 244 -5.67 -8.62 -1.41
CA LYS A 244 -5.57 -7.16 -1.59
C LYS A 244 -5.59 -6.75 -3.08
N PHE A 245 -5.27 -7.65 -4.01
CA PHE A 245 -5.30 -7.39 -5.45
C PHE A 245 -5.58 -8.66 -6.27
N ILE A 246 -6.01 -8.47 -7.52
CA ILE A 246 -6.36 -9.54 -8.47
C ILE A 246 -5.41 -9.52 -9.68
N VAL A 247 -5.01 -10.69 -10.15
CA VAL A 247 -4.20 -10.88 -11.36
C VAL A 247 -4.84 -11.93 -12.25
N THR A 248 -5.10 -11.55 -13.51
CA THR A 248 -5.67 -12.46 -14.52
C THR A 248 -4.61 -12.79 -15.58
N PRO A 249 -4.64 -13.98 -16.19
CA PRO A 249 -3.65 -14.35 -17.21
C PRO A 249 -3.90 -13.66 -18.56
N GLY A 250 -5.11 -13.15 -18.78
CA GLY A 250 -5.53 -12.39 -19.96
C GLY A 250 -6.48 -11.26 -19.56
N LEU A 251 -6.75 -10.32 -20.46
CA LEU A 251 -7.68 -9.23 -20.22
C LEU A 251 -9.11 -9.68 -20.54
N ASP A 252 -9.93 -9.72 -19.49
CA ASP A 252 -11.38 -9.90 -19.57
C ASP A 252 -12.05 -8.62 -19.04
N PRO A 253 -12.73 -7.82 -19.89
CA PRO A 253 -13.39 -6.59 -19.46
C PRO A 253 -14.43 -6.79 -18.36
N ASP A 254 -15.10 -7.94 -18.33
CA ASP A 254 -16.15 -8.22 -17.34
C ASP A 254 -15.53 -8.42 -15.95
N ILE A 255 -14.42 -9.17 -15.86
CA ILE A 255 -13.67 -9.32 -14.60
C ILE A 255 -13.05 -8.00 -14.17
N VAL A 256 -12.47 -7.23 -15.10
CA VAL A 256 -11.87 -5.92 -14.77
C VAL A 256 -12.91 -4.97 -14.19
N THR A 257 -14.05 -4.83 -14.86
CA THR A 257 -15.15 -3.96 -14.41
C THR A 257 -15.71 -4.44 -13.07
N TYR A 258 -15.79 -5.77 -12.87
CA TYR A 258 -16.21 -6.33 -11.59
C TYR A 258 -15.24 -5.98 -10.45
N CYS A 259 -13.93 -6.14 -10.65
CA CYS A 259 -12.92 -5.74 -9.68
C CYS A 259 -12.99 -4.23 -9.35
N GLN A 260 -13.17 -3.38 -10.38
CA GLN A 260 -13.34 -1.94 -10.20
C GLN A 260 -14.58 -1.62 -9.36
N SER A 261 -15.71 -2.28 -9.61
CA SER A 261 -16.94 -2.10 -8.81
C SER A 261 -16.80 -2.54 -7.34
N LYS A 262 -15.81 -3.39 -7.04
CA LYS A 262 -15.46 -3.84 -5.69
C LYS A 262 -14.35 -3.00 -5.05
N GLY A 263 -13.82 -2.01 -5.76
CA GLY A 263 -12.69 -1.19 -5.30
C GLY A 263 -11.38 -1.95 -5.15
N VAL A 264 -11.22 -3.12 -5.81
CA VAL A 264 -9.98 -3.91 -5.73
C VAL A 264 -9.10 -3.69 -6.96
N PRO A 265 -7.78 -3.43 -6.79
CA PRO A 265 -6.85 -3.36 -7.91
C PRO A 265 -6.79 -4.67 -8.70
N VAL A 266 -6.77 -4.54 -10.04
CA VAL A 266 -6.67 -5.66 -10.97
C VAL A 266 -5.55 -5.44 -11.99
N PHE A 267 -4.72 -6.47 -12.20
CA PHE A 267 -3.60 -6.44 -13.13
C PHE A 267 -3.78 -7.50 -14.23
N PRO A 268 -4.50 -7.18 -15.33
CA PRO A 268 -4.80 -8.17 -16.35
C PRO A 268 -3.64 -8.44 -17.30
N GLY A 269 -3.55 -9.68 -17.77
CA GLY A 269 -2.58 -10.12 -18.77
C GLY A 269 -2.84 -9.52 -20.16
N CYS A 270 -1.86 -8.84 -20.73
CA CYS A 270 -1.93 -8.19 -22.05
C CYS A 270 -0.68 -8.51 -22.86
N THR A 271 -0.82 -8.81 -24.16
CA THR A 271 0.34 -9.01 -25.05
C THR A 271 0.18 -8.37 -26.42
N THR A 272 -0.97 -7.78 -26.73
CA THR A 272 -1.27 -7.19 -28.04
C THR A 272 -1.71 -5.73 -27.94
N PRO A 273 -1.59 -4.94 -29.03
CA PRO A 273 -2.17 -3.58 -29.06
C PRO A 273 -3.67 -3.52 -28.79
N THR A 274 -4.43 -4.56 -29.17
CA THR A 274 -5.86 -4.64 -28.86
C THR A 274 -6.11 -4.75 -27.36
N ASP A 275 -5.31 -5.54 -26.65
CA ASP A 275 -5.40 -5.66 -25.19
C ASP A 275 -5.09 -4.31 -24.53
N TYR A 276 -4.00 -3.66 -24.94
CA TYR A 276 -3.57 -2.35 -24.40
C TYR A 276 -4.62 -1.27 -24.66
N HIS A 277 -5.22 -1.25 -25.85
CA HIS A 277 -6.28 -0.31 -26.16
C HIS A 277 -7.54 -0.55 -25.30
N THR A 278 -7.88 -1.82 -25.05
CA THR A 278 -9.00 -2.19 -24.17
C THR A 278 -8.71 -1.80 -22.72
N ALA A 279 -7.50 -2.09 -22.22
CA ALA A 279 -7.05 -1.66 -20.91
C ALA A 279 -7.11 -0.13 -20.73
N ASN A 280 -6.75 0.62 -21.76
CA ASN A 280 -6.80 2.09 -21.72
C ASN A 280 -8.24 2.59 -21.64
N LYS A 281 -9.18 1.96 -22.36
CA LYS A 281 -10.62 2.26 -22.26
C LYS A 281 -11.18 1.97 -20.88
N LEU A 282 -10.65 0.96 -20.19
CA LEU A 282 -11.02 0.58 -18.83
C LEU A 282 -10.30 1.40 -17.77
N GLY A 283 -9.46 2.38 -18.15
CA GLY A 283 -8.76 3.26 -17.19
C GLY A 283 -7.70 2.56 -16.36
N LEU A 284 -7.09 1.48 -16.84
CA LEU A 284 -6.03 0.78 -16.13
C LEU A 284 -4.69 1.52 -16.25
N GLU A 285 -3.82 1.35 -15.25
CA GLU A 285 -2.48 1.95 -15.23
C GLU A 285 -1.36 0.90 -15.21
N VAL A 286 -1.64 -0.29 -14.68
CA VAL A 286 -0.67 -1.37 -14.57
C VAL A 286 -1.19 -2.63 -15.25
N LEU A 287 -0.39 -3.18 -16.16
CA LEU A 287 -0.74 -4.39 -16.89
C LEU A 287 0.25 -5.52 -16.60
N LYS A 288 -0.27 -6.74 -16.44
CA LYS A 288 0.57 -7.94 -16.51
C LYS A 288 0.93 -8.19 -17.97
N PHE A 289 2.19 -8.46 -18.27
CA PHE A 289 2.59 -8.91 -19.61
C PHE A 289 2.94 -10.39 -19.54
N PHE A 290 2.04 -11.25 -20.01
CA PHE A 290 2.12 -12.70 -19.84
C PHE A 290 1.67 -13.45 -21.10
N PRO A 291 2.39 -14.50 -21.52
CA PRO A 291 3.70 -14.96 -21.03
C PRO A 291 4.84 -14.13 -21.63
N ALA A 292 5.68 -13.51 -20.79
CA ALA A 292 6.62 -12.47 -21.23
C ALA A 292 7.64 -12.92 -22.28
N GLU A 293 8.48 -13.91 -21.96
CA GLU A 293 9.53 -14.37 -22.87
C GLU A 293 8.95 -14.88 -24.20
N GLN A 294 7.90 -15.71 -24.13
CA GLN A 294 7.27 -16.30 -25.32
C GLN A 294 6.51 -15.26 -26.16
N SER A 295 6.12 -14.14 -25.59
CA SER A 295 5.40 -13.08 -26.30
C SER A 295 6.30 -12.05 -26.95
N GLY A 296 7.64 -12.21 -26.90
CA GLY A 296 8.62 -11.28 -27.48
C GLY A 296 9.41 -10.46 -26.46
N GLY A 297 9.21 -10.74 -25.16
CA GLY A 297 10.00 -10.22 -24.06
C GLY A 297 10.10 -8.70 -23.98
N LEU A 298 11.20 -8.23 -23.40
CA LEU A 298 11.43 -6.80 -23.15
C LEU A 298 11.41 -5.96 -24.44
N ALA A 299 11.87 -6.50 -25.57
CA ALA A 299 11.87 -5.81 -26.85
C ALA A 299 10.43 -5.43 -27.28
N LYS A 300 9.48 -6.36 -27.16
CA LYS A 300 8.08 -6.07 -27.46
C LYS A 300 7.46 -5.12 -26.43
N ILE A 301 7.76 -5.28 -25.14
CA ILE A 301 7.29 -4.35 -24.10
C ILE A 301 7.69 -2.91 -24.45
N LYS A 302 8.97 -2.68 -24.77
CA LYS A 302 9.46 -1.35 -25.18
C LYS A 302 8.77 -0.81 -26.44
N ALA A 303 8.54 -1.67 -27.44
CA ALA A 303 7.82 -1.28 -28.64
C ALA A 303 6.35 -0.90 -28.36
N MET A 304 5.70 -1.61 -27.44
CA MET A 304 4.32 -1.33 -26.99
C MET A 304 4.22 -0.05 -26.16
N SER A 305 5.23 0.29 -25.36
CA SER A 305 5.22 1.50 -24.54
C SER A 305 5.30 2.81 -25.34
N ALA A 306 5.72 2.77 -26.61
CA ALA A 306 5.76 3.97 -27.45
C ALA A 306 4.36 4.53 -27.78
N PRO A 307 3.41 3.74 -28.30
CA PRO A 307 2.03 4.20 -28.48
C PRO A 307 1.20 4.18 -27.19
N PHE A 308 1.63 3.46 -26.15
CA PHE A 308 0.91 3.34 -24.88
C PHE A 308 1.79 3.74 -23.67
N PRO A 309 2.20 5.03 -23.57
CA PRO A 309 3.14 5.48 -22.54
C PRO A 309 2.52 5.56 -21.13
N MET A 310 1.20 5.47 -21.03
CA MET A 310 0.46 5.55 -19.77
C MET A 310 0.63 4.31 -18.87
N PHE A 311 1.01 3.15 -19.43
CA PHE A 311 1.07 1.92 -18.66
C PHE A 311 2.43 1.65 -18.03
N LYS A 312 2.39 1.15 -16.79
CA LYS A 312 3.47 0.35 -16.22
C LYS A 312 3.20 -1.13 -16.45
N ILE A 313 4.27 -1.88 -16.67
CA ILE A 313 4.19 -3.28 -17.08
C ILE A 313 4.81 -4.19 -16.01
N MET A 314 4.12 -5.28 -15.72
CA MET A 314 4.58 -6.35 -14.86
C MET A 314 4.81 -7.63 -15.69
N PRO A 315 5.99 -7.81 -16.31
CA PRO A 315 6.29 -9.01 -17.09
C PRO A 315 6.29 -10.25 -16.19
N THR A 316 5.62 -11.31 -16.65
CA THR A 316 5.53 -12.59 -15.96
C THR A 316 5.66 -13.73 -16.96
N GLY A 317 6.41 -14.78 -16.60
CA GLY A 317 6.62 -15.96 -17.45
C GLY A 317 7.98 -15.93 -18.14
N GLY A 318 8.86 -16.84 -17.73
CA GLY A 318 10.26 -16.89 -18.19
C GLY A 318 11.23 -15.94 -17.46
N ILE A 319 10.76 -15.24 -16.41
CA ILE A 319 11.62 -14.42 -15.55
C ILE A 319 12.42 -15.32 -14.60
N SER A 320 13.70 -14.98 -14.43
CA SER A 320 14.64 -15.61 -13.50
C SER A 320 15.72 -14.62 -13.09
N LEU A 321 16.60 -14.98 -12.13
CA LEU A 321 17.76 -14.16 -11.77
C LEU A 321 18.67 -13.80 -12.96
N LYS A 322 18.64 -14.57 -14.06
CA LYS A 322 19.48 -14.33 -15.25
C LYS A 322 19.04 -13.11 -16.06
N ASN A 323 17.74 -12.83 -16.12
CA ASN A 323 17.16 -11.76 -16.94
C ASN A 323 16.43 -10.70 -16.10
N LEU A 324 16.28 -10.90 -14.79
CA LEU A 324 15.57 -9.98 -13.90
C LEU A 324 16.10 -8.55 -14.00
N LYS A 325 17.43 -8.37 -13.94
CA LYS A 325 18.09 -7.06 -14.06
C LYS A 325 17.72 -6.37 -15.37
N GLU A 326 17.77 -7.09 -16.49
CA GLU A 326 17.48 -6.55 -17.82
C GLU A 326 16.06 -5.98 -17.90
N TYR A 327 15.06 -6.72 -17.39
CA TYR A 327 13.67 -6.24 -17.35
C TYR A 327 13.51 -5.03 -16.43
N LEU A 328 14.01 -5.11 -15.20
CA LEU A 328 13.84 -4.05 -14.21
C LEU A 328 14.56 -2.75 -14.58
N SER A 329 15.63 -2.81 -15.38
CA SER A 329 16.31 -1.61 -15.87
C SER A 329 15.48 -0.78 -16.85
N SER A 330 14.34 -1.29 -17.31
CA SER A 330 13.44 -0.54 -18.19
C SER A 330 12.45 0.29 -17.35
N PRO A 331 12.34 1.63 -17.55
CA PRO A 331 11.49 2.49 -16.72
C PRO A 331 9.98 2.24 -16.86
N VAL A 332 9.58 1.46 -17.87
CA VAL A 332 8.21 1.01 -18.10
C VAL A 332 7.85 -0.22 -17.28
N VAL A 333 8.84 -0.94 -16.73
CA VAL A 333 8.63 -2.13 -15.90
C VAL A 333 8.54 -1.70 -14.43
N CYS A 334 7.42 -2.00 -13.76
CA CYS A 334 7.23 -1.66 -12.35
C CYS A 334 7.69 -2.78 -11.41
N ALA A 335 7.44 -4.04 -11.76
CA ALA A 335 7.88 -5.21 -11.03
C ALA A 335 7.93 -6.42 -11.98
N CYS A 336 8.59 -7.51 -11.60
CA CYS A 336 8.56 -8.75 -12.38
C CYS A 336 7.88 -9.89 -11.61
N GLY A 337 6.96 -10.59 -12.26
CA GLY A 337 6.36 -11.81 -11.71
C GLY A 337 7.20 -13.05 -12.03
N GLY A 338 7.47 -13.89 -11.03
CA GLY A 338 8.30 -15.09 -11.22
C GLY A 338 8.01 -16.20 -10.19
N SER A 339 8.17 -17.45 -10.62
CA SER A 339 8.04 -18.62 -9.73
C SER A 339 9.39 -19.23 -9.34
N TYR A 340 10.52 -18.66 -9.78
CA TYR A 340 11.85 -19.24 -9.57
C TYR A 340 12.27 -19.24 -8.10
N MET A 341 11.77 -18.31 -7.28
CA MET A 341 12.00 -18.27 -5.84
C MET A 341 11.04 -19.17 -5.04
N VAL A 342 9.97 -19.67 -5.67
CA VAL A 342 8.86 -20.38 -5.01
C VAL A 342 8.43 -21.58 -5.85
N THR A 343 9.41 -22.37 -6.30
CA THR A 343 9.13 -23.57 -7.09
C THR A 343 8.45 -24.64 -6.22
N ALA A 344 7.70 -25.54 -6.85
CA ALA A 344 7.09 -26.67 -6.13
C ALA A 344 8.16 -27.49 -5.39
N ASP A 345 9.32 -27.71 -5.99
CA ASP A 345 10.43 -28.45 -5.34
C ASP A 345 10.92 -27.76 -4.06
N LEU A 346 11.06 -26.43 -4.06
CA LEU A 346 11.47 -25.70 -2.87
C LEU A 346 10.40 -25.74 -1.77
N ILE A 347 9.12 -25.59 -2.14
CA ILE A 347 8.00 -25.60 -1.20
C ILE A 347 7.79 -27.01 -0.65
N ASP A 348 7.61 -28.02 -1.50
CA ASP A 348 7.28 -29.40 -1.12
C ASP A 348 8.41 -30.05 -0.28
N ASN A 349 9.66 -29.56 -0.38
CA ASN A 349 10.79 -29.99 0.44
C ASN A 349 11.14 -29.02 1.59
N HIS A 350 10.26 -28.06 1.89
CA HIS A 350 10.40 -27.08 2.98
C HIS A 350 11.76 -26.35 2.97
N LYS A 351 12.25 -25.96 1.79
CA LYS A 351 13.52 -25.25 1.59
C LYS A 351 13.38 -23.76 1.87
N TRP A 352 12.81 -23.39 3.01
CA TRP A 352 12.48 -22.01 3.37
C TRP A 352 13.68 -21.05 3.37
N ASP A 353 14.84 -21.53 3.85
CA ASP A 353 16.08 -20.76 3.84
C ASP A 353 16.55 -20.45 2.40
N GLU A 354 16.35 -21.38 1.48
CA GLU A 354 16.72 -21.21 0.07
C GLU A 354 15.76 -20.24 -0.64
N ILE A 355 14.45 -20.34 -0.35
CA ILE A 355 13.44 -19.36 -0.80
C ILE A 355 13.81 -17.95 -0.32
N THR A 356 14.15 -17.82 0.97
CA THR A 356 14.59 -16.55 1.57
C THR A 356 15.82 -16.00 0.85
N ALA A 357 16.84 -16.85 0.60
CA ALA A 357 18.05 -16.44 -0.11
C ALA A 357 17.79 -16.00 -1.56
N LEU A 358 16.88 -16.68 -2.29
CA LEU A 358 16.49 -16.29 -3.65
C LEU A 358 15.73 -14.96 -3.67
N CYS A 359 14.90 -14.70 -2.66
CA CYS A 359 14.24 -13.41 -2.48
C CYS A 359 15.26 -12.30 -2.22
N GLN A 360 16.21 -12.50 -1.31
CA GLN A 360 17.27 -11.52 -1.01
C GLN A 360 18.14 -11.21 -2.24
N GLN A 361 18.49 -12.21 -3.04
CA GLN A 361 19.20 -12.01 -4.32
C GLN A 361 18.38 -11.15 -5.29
N SER A 362 17.05 -11.39 -5.35
CA SER A 362 16.15 -10.62 -6.21
C SER A 362 16.04 -9.16 -5.74
N VAL A 363 15.87 -8.94 -4.43
CA VAL A 363 15.83 -7.60 -3.82
C VAL A 363 17.13 -6.84 -4.03
N ALA A 364 18.29 -7.51 -3.95
CA ALA A 364 19.57 -6.88 -4.24
C ALA A 364 19.64 -6.35 -5.69
N ILE A 365 19.15 -7.11 -6.67
CA ILE A 365 19.05 -6.68 -8.07
C ILE A 365 18.10 -5.47 -8.20
N VAL A 366 16.94 -5.50 -7.52
CA VAL A 366 15.98 -4.38 -7.52
C VAL A 366 16.66 -3.10 -7.01
N LYS A 367 17.36 -3.17 -5.87
CA LYS A 367 18.07 -2.04 -5.28
C LYS A 367 19.19 -1.52 -6.19
N GLU A 368 19.97 -2.41 -6.79
CA GLU A 368 21.03 -2.04 -7.73
C GLU A 368 20.49 -1.23 -8.90
N VAL A 369 19.35 -1.64 -9.46
CA VAL A 369 18.76 -1.01 -10.65
C VAL A 369 18.04 0.31 -10.34
N ARG A 370 17.54 0.50 -9.12
CA ARG A 370 16.74 1.69 -8.75
C ARG A 370 17.53 2.79 -8.08
N ASN A 371 18.65 2.44 -7.44
CA ASN A 371 19.52 3.38 -6.76
C ASN A 371 20.73 3.79 -7.61
N GLY A 372 20.93 3.16 -8.78
CA GLY A 372 21.94 3.52 -9.78
C GLY A 372 21.32 4.25 -10.95
#